data_AF-A0A662XFL6-F1
#
_entry.id   AF-A0A662XFL6-F1
#
_cell.length_a   1.000
_cell.length_b   1.000
_cell.length_c   1.000
_cell.angle_alpha   90.00
_cell.angle_beta   90.00
_cell.angle_gamma   90.00
#
_symmetry.space_group_name_H-M   'P 1'
#
loop_
_entity.id
_entity.type
_entity.pdbx_description
1 polymer ?
#
loop_
_entity_poly.entity_id
_entity_poly.type
_entity_poly.pdbx_seq_one_letter_code
_entity_poly.pdbx_strand_id
1 'polypeptide(L)'
;MGPPHPPSQYRSLHLQTRGLSSMDALLDLVGGDFRVLLGLALVAGTTLLLLLSSLQPRAKALVTLQPPAEVGGSPPTVHLPLVEKEALSHDTRRFRFALPSPQHALGLPVGQHISLRYTDEQGKLVMRSYTPVSSDDALGYVDLVIKVYFKNVHPKFPDGGKMSQYLEGMALGDTIEVSGPKGKLAYMGKGEIHIKHRARDVVPEVRKASKIGMIAGGTGITPMLQIVRRALQDPEDKTEFFLLFANQSEADILCRDEIDAMAVAHANVHVWYTLDRADDSWKYSVGFVSAEMMKKHLPEAA
;
A
#
# COMPACT_ATOMS: atom_id res chain seq x y z
N MET A 1 19.84 91.04 -21.76
CA MET A 1 18.91 92.08 -22.25
C MET A 1 17.89 91.37 -23.14
N GLY A 2 16.62 91.30 -22.71
CA GLY A 2 15.54 90.59 -23.43
C GLY A 2 14.83 91.49 -24.46
N PRO A 3 13.53 91.31 -24.75
CA PRO A 3 12.64 90.13 -24.92
C PRO A 3 12.04 90.19 -26.38
N PRO A 4 10.78 89.81 -26.77
CA PRO A 4 9.68 88.96 -26.24
C PRO A 4 9.03 87.94 -27.26
N HIS A 5 8.00 87.19 -26.79
CA HIS A 5 7.06 86.20 -27.43
C HIS A 5 6.15 86.71 -28.59
N PRO A 6 5.15 85.94 -29.14
CA PRO A 6 5.04 84.60 -29.79
C PRO A 6 4.25 84.77 -31.15
N PRO A 7 3.29 83.93 -31.66
CA PRO A 7 2.97 82.48 -31.62
C PRO A 7 2.69 81.85 -33.03
N SER A 8 2.53 80.52 -33.15
CA SER A 8 1.48 79.95 -34.04
C SER A 8 1.21 78.47 -33.74
N GLN A 9 -0.08 78.17 -33.57
CA GLN A 9 -0.67 76.88 -33.26
C GLN A 9 -0.47 75.84 -34.38
N TYR A 10 -0.08 74.61 -34.02
CA TYR A 10 -0.35 73.42 -34.85
C TYR A 10 -1.21 72.44 -34.08
N ARG A 11 -2.30 72.05 -34.74
CA ARG A 11 -3.43 71.26 -34.28
C ARG A 11 -3.06 69.77 -34.37
N SER A 12 -2.88 69.08 -33.25
CA SER A 12 -2.75 67.62 -33.22
C SER A 12 -4.13 66.96 -33.05
N LEU A 13 -4.56 66.23 -34.08
CA LEU A 13 -5.72 65.34 -34.01
C LEU A 13 -5.42 64.21 -33.02
N HIS A 14 -6.08 64.19 -31.87
CA HIS A 14 -6.16 62.99 -31.04
C HIS A 14 -7.26 62.09 -31.59
N LEU A 15 -6.87 61.05 -32.34
CA LEU A 15 -7.69 59.88 -32.57
C LEU A 15 -7.78 59.09 -31.25
N GLN A 16 -8.87 59.27 -30.51
CA GLN A 16 -9.25 58.40 -29.40
C GLN A 16 -9.88 57.13 -29.97
N THR A 17 -9.07 56.10 -30.21
CA THR A 17 -9.58 54.73 -30.30
C THR A 17 -9.97 54.28 -28.89
N ARG A 18 -11.27 54.35 -28.57
CA ARG A 18 -11.84 53.63 -27.43
C ARG A 18 -11.76 52.14 -27.74
N GLY A 19 -10.74 51.46 -27.20
CA GLY A 19 -10.78 50.02 -27.06
C GLY A 19 -11.88 49.68 -26.05
N LEU A 20 -13.02 49.18 -26.52
CA LEU A 20 -13.99 48.50 -25.66
C LEU A 20 -13.25 47.36 -24.97
N SER A 21 -13.29 47.33 -23.63
CA SER A 21 -12.73 46.19 -22.92
C SER A 21 -13.54 44.95 -23.32
N SER A 22 -12.91 43.78 -23.42
CA SER A 22 -13.60 42.52 -23.77
C SER A 22 -14.79 42.22 -22.83
N MET A 23 -14.80 42.82 -21.64
CA MET A 23 -15.84 42.69 -20.64
C MET A 23 -17.08 43.56 -20.96
N ASP A 24 -16.89 44.75 -21.57
CA ASP A 24 -18.00 45.61 -21.99
C ASP A 24 -18.79 44.96 -23.13
N ALA A 25 -18.08 44.35 -24.10
CA ALA A 25 -18.71 43.61 -25.18
C ALA A 25 -19.48 42.37 -24.70
N LEU A 26 -18.97 41.70 -23.66
CA LEU A 26 -19.64 40.56 -23.03
C LEU A 26 -20.89 40.98 -22.25
N LEU A 27 -20.85 42.12 -21.57
CA LEU A 27 -22.00 42.69 -20.87
C LEU A 27 -23.10 43.13 -21.83
N ASP A 28 -22.74 43.78 -22.94
CA ASP A 28 -23.70 44.15 -23.99
C ASP A 28 -24.39 42.92 -24.60
N LEU A 29 -23.68 41.80 -24.76
CA LEU A 29 -24.23 40.55 -25.28
C LEU A 29 -25.31 39.93 -24.38
N VAL A 30 -25.24 40.16 -23.07
CA VAL A 30 -26.24 39.68 -22.08
C VAL A 30 -27.21 40.79 -21.64
N GLY A 31 -27.32 41.87 -22.41
CA GLY A 31 -28.24 42.97 -22.15
C GLY A 31 -27.90 43.77 -20.88
N GLY A 32 -26.63 43.80 -20.49
CA GLY A 32 -26.13 44.51 -19.32
C GLY A 32 -26.38 43.80 -17.98
N ASP A 33 -27.00 42.61 -17.96
CA ASP A 33 -27.24 41.88 -16.73
C ASP A 33 -26.02 41.02 -16.33
N PHE A 34 -25.24 41.57 -15.42
CA PHE A 34 -24.07 40.92 -14.85
C PHE A 34 -24.40 39.54 -14.22
N ARG A 35 -25.63 39.33 -13.72
CA ARG A 35 -26.03 38.04 -13.13
C ARG A 35 -26.12 36.94 -14.17
N VAL A 36 -26.56 37.26 -15.38
CA VAL A 36 -26.63 36.33 -16.51
C VAL A 36 -25.22 35.96 -16.96
N LEU A 37 -24.30 36.94 -17.02
CA LEU A 37 -22.89 36.69 -17.34
C LEU A 37 -22.23 35.74 -16.32
N LEU A 38 -22.46 35.99 -15.03
CA LEU A 38 -21.94 35.15 -13.95
C LEU A 38 -22.53 33.73 -13.99
N GLY A 39 -23.82 33.61 -14.30
CA GLY A 39 -24.48 32.32 -14.49
C GLY A 39 -23.89 31.52 -15.66
N LEU A 40 -23.68 32.17 -16.82
CA LEU A 40 -23.06 31.54 -17.99
C LEU A 40 -21.60 31.14 -17.74
N ALA A 41 -20.83 31.97 -17.05
CA ALA A 41 -19.45 31.66 -16.67
C ALA A 41 -19.39 30.45 -15.71
N LEU A 42 -20.31 30.36 -14.75
CA LEU A 42 -20.41 29.21 -13.84
C LEU A 42 -20.78 27.93 -14.58
N VAL A 43 -21.74 27.98 -15.51
CA VAL A 43 -22.14 26.83 -16.32
C VAL A 43 -21.01 26.40 -17.26
N ALA A 44 -20.33 27.35 -17.91
CA ALA A 44 -19.18 27.06 -18.77
C ALA A 44 -18.00 26.47 -17.97
N GLY A 45 -17.74 27.01 -16.77
CA GLY A 45 -16.70 26.50 -15.89
C GLY A 45 -17.00 25.10 -15.36
N THR A 46 -18.24 24.83 -14.94
CA THR A 46 -18.66 23.50 -14.44
C THR A 46 -18.71 22.46 -15.56
N THR A 47 -19.20 22.81 -16.75
CA THR A 47 -19.18 21.91 -17.92
C THR A 47 -17.76 21.62 -18.39
N LEU A 48 -16.86 22.60 -18.41
CA LEU A 48 -15.45 22.40 -18.71
C LEU A 48 -14.77 21.52 -17.66
N LEU A 49 -15.08 21.71 -16.37
CA LEU A 49 -14.54 20.88 -15.28
C LEU A 49 -15.03 19.42 -15.40
N LEU A 50 -16.30 19.20 -15.74
CA LEU A 50 -16.86 17.87 -15.98
C LEU A 50 -16.26 17.22 -17.24
N LEU A 51 -16.02 18.00 -18.29
CA LEU A 51 -15.35 17.51 -19.50
C LEU A 51 -13.90 17.12 -19.21
N LEU A 52 -13.16 17.98 -18.50
CA LEU A 52 -11.78 17.70 -18.08
C LEU A 52 -11.70 16.50 -17.13
N SER A 53 -12.65 16.32 -16.21
CA SER A 53 -12.70 15.14 -15.32
C SER A 53 -13.06 13.86 -16.07
N SER A 54 -13.88 13.94 -17.14
CA SER A 54 -14.16 12.81 -18.04
C SER A 54 -13.01 12.44 -18.96
N LEU A 55 -12.10 13.37 -19.23
CA LEU A 55 -10.86 13.17 -19.99
C LEU A 55 -9.71 12.66 -19.13
N GLN A 56 -9.85 12.64 -17.80
CA GLN A 56 -8.89 11.95 -16.95
C GLN A 56 -8.94 10.46 -17.30
N PRO A 57 -7.79 9.83 -17.61
CA PRO A 57 -7.76 8.41 -17.87
C PRO A 57 -8.28 7.69 -16.62
N ARG A 58 -9.49 7.10 -16.73
CA ARG A 58 -9.97 6.15 -15.72
C ARG A 58 -8.91 5.06 -15.64
N ALA A 59 -8.28 4.92 -14.49
CA ALA A 59 -7.43 3.76 -14.21
C ALA A 59 -8.22 2.51 -14.60
N LYS A 60 -7.70 1.72 -15.54
CA LYS A 60 -8.32 0.46 -15.91
C LYS A 60 -8.44 -0.36 -14.63
N ALA A 61 -9.65 -0.80 -14.30
CA ALA A 61 -9.86 -1.67 -13.16
C ALA A 61 -8.98 -2.91 -13.32
N LEU A 62 -8.24 -3.27 -12.27
CA LEU A 62 -7.40 -4.46 -12.27
C LEU A 62 -8.28 -5.69 -12.50
N VAL A 63 -7.80 -6.62 -13.33
CA VAL A 63 -8.38 -7.96 -13.39
C VAL A 63 -7.90 -8.67 -12.13
N THR A 64 -8.81 -9.05 -11.23
CA THR A 64 -8.45 -9.67 -9.96
C THR A 64 -9.00 -11.08 -9.86
N LEU A 65 -8.50 -11.87 -8.91
CA LEU A 65 -8.99 -13.23 -8.65
C LEU A 65 -10.44 -13.31 -8.17
N GLN A 66 -11.09 -12.19 -7.86
CA GLN A 66 -12.47 -12.17 -7.36
C GLN A 66 -13.48 -12.19 -8.52
N PRO A 67 -14.35 -13.22 -8.64
CA PRO A 67 -15.71 -13.00 -9.11
C PRO A 67 -16.50 -12.23 -8.02
N PRO A 68 -17.63 -11.55 -8.35
CA PRO A 68 -18.49 -10.96 -7.33
C PRO A 68 -18.95 -12.06 -6.36
N ALA A 69 -18.59 -11.94 -5.07
CA ALA A 69 -19.06 -12.90 -4.07
C ALA A 69 -20.59 -12.85 -3.96
N GLU A 70 -21.25 -14.01 -3.95
CA GLU A 70 -22.65 -14.07 -3.53
C GLU A 70 -22.75 -13.59 -2.06
N VAL A 71 -23.73 -12.73 -1.78
CA VAL A 71 -23.91 -12.11 -0.47
C VAL A 71 -24.06 -13.19 0.61
N GLY A 72 -23.05 -13.32 1.47
CA GLY A 72 -23.03 -14.25 2.61
C GLY A 72 -22.22 -15.54 2.41
N GLY A 73 -21.56 -15.75 1.26
CA GLY A 73 -20.72 -16.92 0.99
C GLY A 73 -19.28 -16.82 1.52
N SER A 74 -18.59 -17.98 1.63
CA SER A 74 -17.13 -17.99 1.77
C SER A 74 -16.48 -17.56 0.46
N PRO A 75 -15.35 -16.83 0.47
CA PRO A 75 -14.66 -16.45 -0.76
C PRO A 75 -14.31 -17.71 -1.56
N PRO A 76 -14.52 -17.71 -2.88
CA PRO A 76 -14.20 -18.84 -3.74
C PRO A 76 -12.72 -19.19 -3.61
N THR A 77 -12.41 -20.46 -3.75
CA THR A 77 -11.02 -20.93 -3.74
C THR A 77 -10.50 -21.09 -5.16
N VAL A 78 -9.21 -20.84 -5.32
CA VAL A 78 -8.51 -20.93 -6.61
C VAL A 78 -7.23 -21.73 -6.43
N HIS A 79 -6.92 -22.57 -7.40
CA HIS A 79 -5.68 -23.34 -7.41
C HIS A 79 -4.62 -22.55 -8.17
N LEU A 80 -3.53 -22.20 -7.49
CA LEU A 80 -2.42 -21.48 -8.11
C LEU A 80 -1.21 -22.41 -8.26
N PRO A 81 -0.63 -22.55 -9.47
CA PRO A 81 0.55 -23.38 -9.67
C PRO A 81 1.81 -22.67 -9.18
N LEU A 82 2.70 -23.42 -8.53
CA LEU A 82 4.04 -22.97 -8.16
C LEU A 82 4.89 -22.88 -9.44
N VAL A 83 5.35 -21.68 -9.79
CA VAL A 83 6.16 -21.45 -10.99
C VAL A 83 7.61 -21.11 -10.69
N GLU A 84 7.91 -20.72 -9.45
CA GLU A 84 9.27 -20.43 -9.01
C GLU A 84 9.43 -20.72 -7.52
N LYS A 85 10.57 -21.27 -7.13
CA LYS A 85 10.97 -21.48 -5.73
C LYS A 85 12.43 -21.10 -5.57
N GLU A 86 12.68 -20.04 -4.80
CA GLU A 86 14.01 -19.49 -4.57
C GLU A 86 14.41 -19.66 -3.10
N ALA A 87 15.64 -20.13 -2.85
CA ALA A 87 16.21 -20.19 -1.51
C ALA A 87 16.82 -18.85 -1.12
N LEU A 88 16.25 -18.21 -0.09
CA LEU A 88 16.75 -16.93 0.44
C LEU A 88 17.73 -17.15 1.61
N SER A 89 17.53 -18.22 2.39
CA SER A 89 18.41 -18.62 3.47
C SER A 89 18.34 -20.15 3.68
N HIS A 90 19.00 -20.67 4.73
CA HIS A 90 18.96 -22.10 5.06
C HIS A 90 17.52 -22.62 5.25
N ASP A 91 16.62 -21.81 5.82
CA ASP A 91 15.25 -22.19 6.11
C ASP A 91 14.19 -21.24 5.54
N THR A 92 14.57 -20.27 4.70
CA THR A 92 13.60 -19.34 4.10
C THR A 92 13.56 -19.50 2.59
N ARG A 93 12.35 -19.46 2.04
CA ARG A 93 12.09 -19.51 0.60
C ARG A 93 11.20 -18.37 0.15
N ARG A 94 11.37 -17.95 -1.10
CA ARG A 94 10.33 -17.25 -1.87
C ARG A 94 9.63 -18.27 -2.76
N PHE A 95 8.32 -18.36 -2.64
CA PHE A 95 7.45 -19.15 -3.50
C PHE A 95 6.65 -18.21 -4.40
N ARG A 96 6.80 -18.36 -5.72
CA ARG A 96 6.01 -17.64 -6.71
C ARG A 96 4.93 -18.52 -7.27
N PHE A 97 3.68 -18.10 -7.11
CA PHE A 97 2.54 -18.78 -7.70
C PHE A 97 1.99 -17.96 -8.86
N ALA A 98 1.71 -18.59 -10.00
CA ALA A 98 1.12 -17.88 -11.13
C ALA A 98 -0.38 -17.61 -10.89
N LEU A 99 -0.82 -16.45 -11.33
CA LEU A 99 -2.23 -16.08 -11.40
C LEU A 99 -2.84 -16.57 -12.73
N PRO A 100 -4.18 -16.62 -12.87
CA PRO A 100 -4.86 -17.18 -14.04
C PRO A 100 -4.46 -16.56 -15.39
N SER A 101 -4.00 -15.31 -15.40
CA SER A 101 -3.38 -14.72 -16.59
C SER A 101 -2.29 -13.72 -16.22
N PRO A 102 -1.39 -13.36 -17.15
CA PRO A 102 -0.36 -12.34 -16.94
C PRO A 102 -0.90 -10.93 -16.62
N GLN A 103 -2.20 -10.69 -16.79
CA GLN A 103 -2.86 -9.41 -16.51
C GLN A 103 -3.59 -9.40 -15.16
N HIS A 104 -3.67 -10.55 -14.48
CA HIS A 104 -4.30 -10.62 -13.17
C HIS A 104 -3.41 -9.99 -12.11
N ALA A 105 -4.00 -9.17 -11.25
CA ALA A 105 -3.50 -8.90 -9.91
C ALA A 105 -4.15 -9.88 -8.93
N LEU A 106 -3.57 -10.02 -7.74
CA LEU A 106 -4.16 -10.86 -6.69
C LEU A 106 -5.52 -10.30 -6.23
N GLY A 107 -5.61 -8.97 -6.11
CA GLY A 107 -6.78 -8.28 -5.57
C GLY A 107 -6.82 -8.33 -4.04
N LEU A 108 -5.69 -8.04 -3.40
CA LEU A 108 -5.52 -8.13 -1.95
C LEU A 108 -5.42 -6.72 -1.33
N PRO A 109 -6.48 -6.26 -0.63
CA PRO A 109 -6.41 -5.02 0.12
C PRO A 109 -5.24 -5.02 1.11
N VAL A 110 -4.49 -3.92 1.17
CA VAL A 110 -3.31 -3.78 2.02
C VAL A 110 -3.72 -3.89 3.49
N GLY A 111 -3.03 -4.72 4.27
CA GLY A 111 -3.41 -5.08 5.65
C GLY A 111 -4.17 -6.41 5.75
N GLN A 112 -4.56 -7.00 4.61
CA GLN A 112 -5.20 -8.32 4.53
C GLN A 112 -4.22 -9.40 4.05
N HIS A 113 -4.62 -10.65 4.18
CA HIS A 113 -3.83 -11.83 3.86
C HIS A 113 -4.65 -12.86 3.06
N ILE A 114 -3.95 -13.82 2.46
CA ILE A 114 -4.56 -14.99 1.84
C ILE A 114 -4.44 -16.21 2.77
N SER A 115 -5.18 -17.25 2.46
CA SER A 115 -5.20 -18.50 3.20
C SER A 115 -4.93 -19.66 2.25
N LEU A 116 -3.82 -20.35 2.48
CA LEU A 116 -3.41 -21.55 1.77
C LEU A 116 -4.06 -22.77 2.43
N ARG A 117 -4.43 -23.75 1.61
CA ARG A 117 -5.13 -24.97 2.02
C ARG A 117 -4.57 -26.18 1.30
N TYR A 118 -4.43 -27.27 2.05
CA TYR A 118 -4.28 -28.62 1.51
C TYR A 118 -4.88 -29.62 2.48
N THR A 119 -5.22 -30.81 1.99
CA THR A 119 -5.66 -31.94 2.81
C THR A 119 -4.46 -32.85 3.05
N ASP A 120 -4.10 -33.11 4.30
CA ASP A 120 -2.99 -34.00 4.63
C ASP A 120 -3.33 -35.48 4.37
N GLU A 121 -2.33 -36.35 4.46
CA GLU A 121 -2.46 -37.80 4.20
C GLU A 121 -3.49 -38.49 5.10
N GLN A 122 -3.83 -37.89 6.24
CA GLN A 122 -4.84 -38.37 7.18
C GLN A 122 -6.24 -37.83 6.87
N GLY A 123 -6.41 -37.12 5.75
CA GLY A 123 -7.67 -36.50 5.36
C GLY A 123 -8.01 -35.22 6.13
N LYS A 124 -7.06 -34.64 6.88
CA LYS A 124 -7.30 -33.42 7.66
C LYS A 124 -6.96 -32.18 6.86
N LEU A 125 -7.90 -31.25 6.79
CA LEU A 125 -7.67 -29.93 6.19
C LEU A 125 -6.66 -29.12 7.01
N VAL A 126 -5.57 -28.73 6.38
CA VAL A 126 -4.56 -27.82 6.91
C VAL A 126 -4.72 -26.46 6.25
N MET A 127 -5.04 -25.44 7.04
CA MET A 127 -5.23 -24.08 6.57
C MET A 127 -4.29 -23.12 7.31
N ARG A 128 -3.57 -22.27 6.58
CA ARG A 128 -2.67 -21.25 7.15
C ARG A 128 -2.77 -19.92 6.42
N SER A 129 -2.64 -18.84 7.17
CA SER A 129 -2.65 -17.48 6.65
C SER A 129 -1.23 -17.05 6.24
N TYR A 130 -1.13 -16.38 5.10
CA TYR A 130 0.12 -15.78 4.60
C TYR A 130 -0.19 -14.42 4.01
N THR A 131 0.63 -13.43 4.37
CA THR A 131 0.60 -12.12 3.70
C THR A 131 1.66 -12.13 2.61
N PRO A 132 1.27 -11.97 1.33
CA PRO A 132 2.21 -11.86 0.23
C PRO A 132 3.18 -10.69 0.39
N VAL A 133 4.37 -10.85 -0.18
CA VAL A 133 5.34 -9.77 -0.29
C VAL A 133 5.20 -9.00 -1.61
N SER A 134 4.51 -9.57 -2.60
CA SER A 134 4.07 -8.85 -3.80
C SER A 134 2.84 -7.97 -3.51
N SER A 135 2.66 -6.90 -4.29
CA SER A 135 1.46 -6.06 -4.29
C SER A 135 0.58 -6.35 -5.51
N ASP A 136 -0.57 -5.68 -5.61
CA ASP A 136 -1.44 -5.73 -6.79
C ASP A 136 -0.82 -5.03 -8.02
N ASP A 137 0.35 -4.40 -7.90
CA ASP A 137 1.15 -3.91 -9.03
C ASP A 137 1.90 -5.06 -9.73
N ALA A 138 2.12 -6.17 -9.03
CA ALA A 138 2.72 -7.38 -9.58
C ALA A 138 1.65 -8.18 -10.33
N LEU A 139 1.65 -8.08 -11.65
CA LEU A 139 0.71 -8.79 -12.50
C LEU A 139 1.21 -10.20 -12.85
N GLY A 140 0.28 -11.15 -12.90
CA GLY A 140 0.51 -12.52 -13.33
C GLY A 140 1.05 -13.46 -12.26
N TYR A 141 1.43 -12.97 -11.08
CA TYR A 141 1.96 -13.81 -10.01
C TYR A 141 1.70 -13.25 -8.60
N VAL A 142 1.90 -14.09 -7.60
CA VAL A 142 1.97 -13.73 -6.18
C VAL A 142 3.21 -14.36 -5.55
N ASP A 143 3.99 -13.56 -4.81
CA ASP A 143 5.18 -14.01 -4.08
C ASP A 143 4.89 -14.15 -2.59
N LEU A 144 5.21 -15.30 -2.02
CA LEU A 144 5.19 -15.57 -0.58
C LEU A 144 6.61 -15.84 -0.08
N VAL A 145 7.05 -15.09 0.93
CA VAL A 145 8.29 -15.39 1.66
C VAL A 145 7.93 -16.18 2.91
N ILE A 146 8.41 -17.42 3.00
CA ILE A 146 8.00 -18.38 4.02
C ILE A 146 9.23 -19.01 4.65
N LYS A 147 9.26 -18.96 5.99
CA LYS A 147 10.18 -19.75 6.80
C LYS A 147 9.68 -21.19 6.90
N VAL A 148 10.54 -22.13 6.54
CA VAL A 148 10.34 -23.56 6.56
C VAL A 148 10.72 -24.11 7.92
N TYR A 149 9.72 -24.46 8.72
CA TYR A 149 9.94 -25.13 10.00
C TYR A 149 10.18 -26.63 9.75
N PHE A 150 11.44 -27.03 9.56
CA PHE A 150 11.81 -28.43 9.34
C PHE A 150 11.58 -29.29 10.58
N LYS A 151 11.18 -30.55 10.36
CA LYS A 151 11.15 -31.59 11.40
C LYS A 151 12.54 -31.84 11.96
N ASN A 152 12.59 -32.31 13.21
CA ASN A 152 13.81 -32.66 13.96
C ASN A 152 14.79 -31.50 14.21
N VAL A 153 14.36 -30.24 14.06
CA VAL A 153 15.20 -29.06 14.37
C VAL A 153 14.90 -28.51 15.76
N HIS A 154 13.63 -28.28 16.09
CA HIS A 154 13.25 -27.65 17.35
C HIS A 154 12.73 -28.70 18.36
N PRO A 155 13.29 -28.78 19.58
CA PRO A 155 12.97 -29.85 20.54
C PRO A 155 11.50 -29.85 20.99
N LYS A 156 10.86 -28.66 21.06
CA LYS A 156 9.43 -28.56 21.39
C LYS A 156 8.49 -28.84 20.21
N PHE A 157 9.01 -28.86 18.98
CA PHE A 157 8.23 -29.02 17.75
C PHE A 157 8.92 -30.04 16.83
N PRO A 158 9.04 -31.31 17.25
CA PRO A 158 9.81 -32.32 16.54
C PRO A 158 9.27 -32.59 15.13
N ASP A 159 7.95 -32.46 14.91
CA ASP A 159 7.32 -32.70 13.61
C ASP A 159 7.47 -31.53 12.62
N GLY A 160 7.99 -30.39 13.07
CA GLY A 160 8.09 -29.17 12.27
C GLY A 160 6.73 -28.55 11.91
N GLY A 161 6.73 -27.72 10.87
CA GLY A 161 5.55 -27.03 10.37
C GLY A 161 4.87 -27.79 9.24
N LYS A 162 3.59 -28.13 9.41
CA LYS A 162 2.78 -28.84 8.41
C LYS A 162 2.79 -28.17 7.03
N MET A 163 2.24 -26.95 6.95
CA MET A 163 2.12 -26.20 5.70
C MET A 163 3.48 -25.81 5.13
N SER A 164 4.42 -25.37 5.97
CA SER A 164 5.72 -24.92 5.47
C SER A 164 6.55 -26.05 4.86
N GLN A 165 6.51 -27.25 5.45
CA GLN A 165 7.17 -28.43 4.86
C GLN A 165 6.42 -28.96 3.65
N TYR A 166 5.08 -28.88 3.62
CA TYR A 166 4.30 -29.18 2.43
C TYR A 166 4.73 -28.31 1.24
N LEU A 167 4.80 -26.99 1.44
CA LEU A 167 5.25 -26.05 0.41
C LEU A 167 6.69 -26.31 -0.02
N GLU A 168 7.62 -26.58 0.92
CA GLU A 168 9.00 -26.91 0.57
C GLU A 168 9.08 -28.18 -0.30
N GLY A 169 8.21 -29.16 -0.08
CA GLY A 169 8.11 -30.39 -0.85
C GLY A 169 7.47 -30.25 -2.24
N MET A 170 6.82 -29.13 -2.54
CA MET A 170 6.18 -28.93 -3.85
C MET A 170 7.21 -28.83 -4.98
N ALA A 171 6.90 -29.49 -6.10
CA ALA A 171 7.59 -29.34 -7.37
C ALA A 171 6.99 -28.15 -8.17
N LEU A 172 7.75 -27.67 -9.16
CA LEU A 172 7.22 -26.68 -10.09
C LEU A 172 6.04 -27.29 -10.88
N GLY A 173 4.96 -26.54 -11.02
CA GLY A 173 3.70 -26.97 -11.61
C GLY A 173 2.69 -27.51 -10.60
N ASP A 174 3.11 -27.93 -9.41
CA ASP A 174 2.17 -28.33 -8.34
C ASP A 174 1.30 -27.14 -7.94
N THR A 175 0.05 -27.41 -7.57
CA THR A 175 -0.90 -26.35 -7.19
C THR A 175 -1.18 -26.34 -5.70
N ILE A 176 -1.47 -25.15 -5.17
CA ILE A 176 -1.99 -24.95 -3.83
C ILE A 176 -3.36 -24.28 -3.90
N GLU A 177 -4.30 -24.70 -3.06
CA GLU A 177 -5.60 -24.05 -2.95
C GLU A 177 -5.45 -22.76 -2.13
N VAL A 178 -5.89 -21.64 -2.71
CA VAL A 178 -5.81 -20.30 -2.15
C VAL A 178 -7.22 -19.74 -1.96
N SER A 179 -7.42 -19.06 -0.85
CA SER A 179 -8.64 -18.29 -0.59
C SER A 179 -8.33 -16.94 0.03
N GLY A 180 -9.15 -15.95 -0.26
CA GLY A 180 -8.98 -14.60 0.25
C GLY A 180 -9.76 -13.59 -0.57
N PRO A 181 -9.62 -12.30 -0.26
CA PRO A 181 -8.79 -11.78 0.83
C PRO A 181 -9.43 -12.03 2.22
N LYS A 182 -8.62 -12.10 3.27
CA LYS A 182 -9.05 -12.24 4.67
C LYS A 182 -8.31 -11.24 5.54
N GLY A 183 -9.00 -10.68 6.53
CA GLY A 183 -8.40 -9.73 7.45
C GLY A 183 -9.40 -8.69 7.91
N LYS A 184 -9.13 -8.13 9.07
CA LYS A 184 -9.99 -7.12 9.70
C LYS A 184 -9.47 -5.70 9.52
N LEU A 185 -8.20 -5.56 9.14
CA LEU A 185 -7.53 -4.28 8.96
C LEU A 185 -7.32 -4.05 7.46
N ALA A 186 -7.58 -2.83 7.01
CA ALA A 186 -7.17 -2.36 5.69
C ALA A 186 -6.50 -0.99 5.81
N TYR A 187 -5.33 -0.83 5.20
CA TYR A 187 -4.65 0.46 5.06
C TYR A 187 -5.10 1.12 3.75
N MET A 188 -5.74 2.28 3.87
CA MET A 188 -6.32 2.99 2.74
C MET A 188 -5.37 4.03 2.13
N GLY A 189 -4.19 4.22 2.73
CA GLY A 189 -3.24 5.26 2.39
C GLY A 189 -3.35 6.48 3.30
N LYS A 190 -2.28 7.29 3.34
CA LYS A 190 -2.23 8.59 4.04
C LYS A 190 -2.64 8.51 5.50
N GLY A 191 -2.20 7.44 6.17
CA GLY A 191 -2.48 7.17 7.58
C GLY A 191 -3.89 6.68 7.89
N GLU A 192 -4.76 6.49 6.89
CA GLU A 192 -6.12 6.00 7.10
C GLU A 192 -6.17 4.47 7.19
N ILE A 193 -6.72 3.98 8.29
CA ILE A 193 -6.84 2.55 8.62
C ILE A 193 -8.30 2.23 8.89
N HIS A 194 -8.83 1.24 8.19
CA HIS A 194 -10.16 0.70 8.39
C HIS A 194 -10.06 -0.57 9.24
N ILE A 195 -10.79 -0.64 10.35
CA ILE A 195 -10.76 -1.76 11.29
C ILE A 195 -12.17 -2.32 11.47
N LYS A 196 -12.34 -3.60 11.18
CA LYS A 196 -13.54 -4.37 11.49
C LYS A 196 -13.34 -5.10 12.82
N HIS A 197 -14.26 -4.97 13.77
CA HIS A 197 -14.15 -5.69 15.05
C HIS A 197 -14.56 -7.16 14.87
N ARG A 198 -15.54 -7.42 14.00
CA ARG A 198 -16.07 -8.73 13.65
C ARG A 198 -16.03 -8.93 12.13
N ALA A 199 -15.93 -10.20 11.71
CA ALA A 199 -15.87 -10.53 10.28
C ALA A 199 -17.12 -10.08 9.51
N ARG A 200 -18.28 -10.04 10.17
CA ARG A 200 -19.58 -9.64 9.60
C ARG A 200 -19.81 -8.13 9.56
N ASP A 201 -18.88 -7.33 10.06
CA ASP A 201 -19.07 -5.89 10.10
C ASP A 201 -19.05 -5.34 8.66
N VAL A 202 -20.11 -4.60 8.33
CA VAL A 202 -20.28 -3.97 7.01
C VAL A 202 -19.54 -2.64 6.97
N VAL A 203 -19.64 -1.85 8.05
CA VAL A 203 -18.99 -0.56 8.19
C VAL A 203 -17.77 -0.71 9.12
N PRO A 204 -16.55 -0.41 8.67
CA PRO A 204 -15.37 -0.44 9.54
C PRO A 204 -15.31 0.81 10.43
N GLU A 205 -14.63 0.69 11.57
CA GLU A 205 -14.10 1.84 12.29
C GLU A 205 -12.98 2.46 11.46
N VAL A 206 -13.05 3.76 11.22
CA VAL A 206 -12.01 4.50 10.49
C VAL A 206 -11.13 5.24 11.49
N ARG A 207 -9.83 4.95 11.47
CA ARG A 207 -8.82 5.68 12.23
C ARG A 207 -7.87 6.37 11.27
N LYS A 208 -7.36 7.53 11.67
CA LYS A 208 -6.30 8.24 10.97
C LYS A 208 -5.12 8.46 11.90
N ALA A 209 -3.94 8.07 11.49
CA ALA A 209 -2.72 8.19 12.27
C ALA A 209 -1.58 8.78 11.43
N SER A 210 -0.93 9.82 11.95
CA SER A 210 0.32 10.34 11.36
C SER A 210 1.52 9.47 11.71
N LYS A 211 1.45 8.70 12.81
CA LYS A 211 2.51 7.78 13.27
C LYS A 211 1.91 6.41 13.56
N ILE A 212 2.56 5.35 13.07
CA ILE A 212 2.13 3.97 13.27
C ILE A 212 3.27 3.17 13.91
N GLY A 213 3.04 2.70 15.14
CA GLY A 213 3.90 1.73 15.82
C GLY A 213 3.61 0.31 15.34
N MET A 214 4.65 -0.44 15.01
CA MET A 214 4.59 -1.82 14.52
C MET A 214 5.51 -2.70 15.34
N ILE A 215 4.98 -3.81 15.86
CA ILE A 215 5.78 -4.82 16.56
C ILE A 215 5.62 -6.13 15.79
N ALA A 216 6.74 -6.67 15.30
CA ALA A 216 6.76 -7.92 14.54
C ALA A 216 7.71 -8.94 15.20
N GLY A 217 7.41 -10.22 14.99
CA GLY A 217 8.26 -11.34 15.41
C GLY A 217 8.38 -12.37 14.30
N GLY A 218 9.61 -12.72 13.89
CA GLY A 218 9.85 -13.68 12.81
C GLY A 218 9.03 -13.42 11.55
N THR A 219 8.26 -14.41 11.10
CA THR A 219 7.41 -14.31 9.90
C THR A 219 6.28 -13.28 10.00
N GLY A 220 6.02 -12.71 11.19
CA GLY A 220 5.05 -11.64 11.39
C GLY A 220 5.45 -10.29 10.78
N ILE A 221 6.59 -10.21 10.09
CA ILE A 221 7.05 -9.01 9.39
C ILE A 221 6.28 -8.72 8.10
N THR A 222 5.77 -9.74 7.40
CA THR A 222 5.17 -9.56 6.07
C THR A 222 3.93 -8.67 6.03
N PRO A 223 3.00 -8.69 7.01
CA PRO A 223 1.91 -7.71 7.05
C PRO A 223 2.41 -6.27 7.25
N MET A 224 3.50 -6.08 8.00
CA MET A 224 4.06 -4.76 8.26
C MET A 224 4.68 -4.18 6.98
N LEU A 225 5.47 -5.00 6.27
CA LEU A 225 6.08 -4.62 4.99
C LEU A 225 5.03 -4.26 3.95
N GLN A 226 3.91 -4.99 3.89
CA GLN A 226 2.82 -4.70 2.96
C GLN A 226 2.29 -3.26 3.15
N ILE A 227 2.08 -2.83 4.41
CA ILE A 227 1.60 -1.49 4.74
C ILE A 227 2.68 -0.43 4.42
N VAL A 228 3.90 -0.64 4.88
CA VAL A 228 5.00 0.33 4.69
C VAL A 228 5.27 0.54 3.21
N ARG A 229 5.41 -0.54 2.42
CA ARG A 229 5.62 -0.45 0.97
C ARG A 229 4.50 0.34 0.28
N ARG A 230 3.24 0.07 0.65
CA ARG A 230 2.10 0.77 0.05
C ARG A 230 2.16 2.27 0.31
N ALA A 231 2.48 2.67 1.53
CA ALA A 231 2.61 4.08 1.88
C ALA A 231 3.78 4.73 1.11
N LEU A 232 4.94 4.09 1.05
CA LEU A 232 6.12 4.63 0.36
C LEU A 232 5.95 4.79 -1.15
N GLN A 233 5.00 4.06 -1.78
CA GLN A 233 4.65 4.25 -3.19
C GLN A 233 3.87 5.54 -3.46
N ASP A 234 3.20 6.11 -2.46
CA ASP A 234 2.46 7.37 -2.59
C ASP A 234 3.31 8.51 -1.99
N PRO A 235 3.89 9.41 -2.82
CA PRO A 235 4.71 10.50 -2.30
C PRO A 235 3.92 11.48 -1.41
N GLU A 236 2.59 11.50 -1.49
CA GLU A 236 1.73 12.32 -0.65
C GLU A 236 1.38 11.65 0.69
N ASP A 237 1.73 10.37 0.86
CA ASP A 237 1.59 9.66 2.13
C ASP A 237 2.79 10.00 3.03
N LYS A 238 2.53 10.81 4.06
CA LYS A 238 3.53 11.28 5.01
C LYS A 238 3.52 10.51 6.33
N THR A 239 2.85 9.37 6.40
CA THR A 239 2.79 8.58 7.63
C THR A 239 4.18 8.10 8.05
N GLU A 240 4.50 8.26 9.33
CA GLU A 240 5.73 7.76 9.96
C GLU A 240 5.51 6.35 10.50
N PHE A 241 6.45 5.44 10.23
CA PHE A 241 6.40 4.05 10.63
C PHE A 241 7.52 3.72 11.62
N PHE A 242 7.17 3.11 12.74
CA PHE A 242 8.13 2.71 13.78
C PHE A 242 8.07 1.20 13.98
N LEU A 243 9.03 0.47 13.43
CA LEU A 243 9.09 -0.97 13.47
C LEU A 243 10.05 -1.46 14.57
N LEU A 244 9.51 -2.17 15.56
CA LEU A 244 10.28 -2.99 16.50
C LEU A 244 10.19 -4.46 16.05
N PHE A 245 11.29 -5.03 15.56
CA PHE A 245 11.31 -6.35 14.96
C PHE A 245 12.16 -7.36 15.74
N ALA A 246 11.50 -8.37 16.31
CA ALA A 246 12.10 -9.41 17.13
C ALA A 246 12.38 -10.70 16.33
N ASN A 247 13.59 -11.26 16.48
CA ASN A 247 13.99 -12.54 15.89
C ASN A 247 14.83 -13.36 16.88
N GLN A 248 15.07 -14.65 16.59
CA GLN A 248 15.88 -15.47 17.49
C GLN A 248 17.38 -15.16 17.38
N SER A 249 17.87 -15.00 16.16
CA SER A 249 19.26 -14.63 15.84
C SER A 249 19.30 -13.69 14.65
N GLU A 250 20.46 -13.10 14.34
CA GLU A 250 20.59 -12.18 13.21
C GLU A 250 20.31 -12.86 11.86
N ALA A 251 20.73 -14.12 11.71
CA ALA A 251 20.46 -14.92 10.51
C ALA A 251 18.97 -15.23 10.30
N ASP A 252 18.14 -15.06 11.33
CA ASP A 252 16.68 -15.25 11.26
C ASP A 252 15.92 -14.00 10.82
N ILE A 253 16.59 -12.86 10.64
CA ILE A 253 15.90 -11.61 10.29
C ILE A 253 15.44 -11.66 8.83
N LEU A 254 14.16 -11.95 8.64
CA LEU A 254 13.52 -11.96 7.33
C LEU A 254 13.50 -10.56 6.70
N CYS A 255 13.86 -10.49 5.41
CA CYS A 255 13.86 -9.26 4.62
C CYS A 255 14.76 -8.15 5.17
N ARG A 256 15.86 -8.50 5.88
CA ARG A 256 16.74 -7.52 6.54
C ARG A 256 17.25 -6.44 5.60
N ASP A 257 17.85 -6.83 4.48
CA ASP A 257 18.48 -5.90 3.54
C ASP A 257 17.47 -4.89 2.98
N GLU A 258 16.26 -5.36 2.68
CA GLU A 258 15.17 -4.51 2.21
C GLU A 258 14.70 -3.54 3.30
N ILE A 259 14.53 -4.01 4.53
CA ILE A 259 14.12 -3.17 5.66
C ILE A 259 15.16 -2.07 5.93
N ASP A 260 16.44 -2.45 5.98
CA ASP A 260 17.54 -1.50 6.18
C ASP A 260 17.60 -0.50 5.02
N ALA A 261 17.45 -0.94 3.77
CA ALA A 261 17.41 -0.07 2.60
C ALA A 261 16.24 0.93 2.66
N MET A 262 15.05 0.49 3.06
CA MET A 262 13.90 1.38 3.24
C MET A 262 14.14 2.43 4.32
N ALA A 263 14.70 2.03 5.47
CA ALA A 263 15.00 2.94 6.56
C ALA A 263 16.07 3.98 6.20
N VAL A 264 17.04 3.61 5.34
CA VAL A 264 18.06 4.54 4.82
C VAL A 264 17.46 5.49 3.79
N ALA A 265 16.62 4.99 2.88
CA ALA A 265 16.05 5.77 1.79
C ALA A 265 14.92 6.71 2.23
N HIS A 266 14.21 6.39 3.32
CA HIS A 266 12.99 7.09 3.73
C HIS A 266 13.06 7.53 5.20
N ALA A 267 13.14 8.84 5.42
CA ALA A 267 13.25 9.43 6.76
C ALA A 267 12.03 9.16 7.67
N ASN A 268 10.88 8.79 7.09
CA ASN A 268 9.66 8.44 7.81
C ASN A 268 9.57 6.93 8.15
N VAL A 269 10.64 6.15 7.97
CA VAL A 269 10.72 4.74 8.35
C VAL A 269 11.79 4.55 9.41
N HIS A 270 11.38 4.21 10.62
CA HIS A 270 12.24 3.99 11.78
C HIS A 270 12.24 2.50 12.11
N VAL A 271 13.42 1.90 12.25
CA VAL A 271 13.56 0.46 12.50
C VAL A 271 14.46 0.22 13.71
N TRP A 272 14.00 -0.68 14.58
CA TRP A 272 14.77 -1.20 15.69
C TRP A 272 14.62 -2.71 15.77
N TYR A 273 15.71 -3.40 16.04
CA TYR A 273 15.73 -4.85 16.13
C TYR A 273 15.93 -5.32 17.57
N THR A 274 15.45 -6.52 17.86
CA THR A 274 15.85 -7.26 19.06
C THR A 274 16.06 -8.73 18.75
N LEU A 275 17.06 -9.35 19.39
CA LEU A 275 17.40 -10.76 19.18
C LEU A 275 17.38 -11.53 20.49
N ASP A 276 16.83 -12.75 20.49
CA ASP A 276 16.94 -13.64 21.65
C ASP A 276 18.39 -14.00 21.96
N ARG A 277 19.17 -14.26 20.90
CA ARG A 277 20.60 -14.61 20.94
C ARG A 277 21.35 -13.71 19.99
N ALA A 278 22.18 -12.84 20.55
CA ALA A 278 23.03 -11.92 19.81
C ALA A 278 24.50 -12.20 20.14
N ASP A 279 25.39 -11.91 19.19
CA ASP A 279 26.81 -11.82 19.47
C ASP A 279 27.18 -10.42 19.99
N ASP A 280 28.46 -10.26 20.39
CA ASP A 280 28.97 -9.01 20.94
C ASP A 280 29.01 -7.85 19.93
N SER A 281 28.88 -8.15 18.63
CA SER A 281 28.85 -7.13 17.56
C SER A 281 27.47 -6.53 17.33
N TRP A 282 26.43 -7.13 17.94
CA TRP A 282 25.06 -6.70 17.77
C TRP A 282 24.79 -5.32 18.40
N LYS A 283 24.40 -4.38 17.56
CA LYS A 283 24.22 -2.96 17.94
C LYS A 283 22.83 -2.59 18.43
N TYR A 284 21.87 -3.52 18.42
CA TYR A 284 20.48 -3.26 18.82
C TYR A 284 20.15 -3.96 20.16
N SER A 285 18.87 -4.09 20.46
CA SER A 285 18.43 -4.72 21.72
C SER A 285 18.63 -6.23 21.73
N VAL A 286 18.73 -6.81 22.93
CA VAL A 286 18.82 -8.25 23.16
C VAL A 286 17.70 -8.68 24.10
N GLY A 287 17.11 -9.83 23.81
CA GLY A 287 15.99 -10.42 24.53
C GLY A 287 14.62 -10.17 23.89
N PHE A 288 13.58 -10.64 24.58
CA PHE A 288 12.20 -10.42 24.15
C PHE A 288 11.80 -8.94 24.20
N VAL A 289 10.80 -8.59 23.41
CA VAL A 289 10.20 -7.25 23.41
C VAL A 289 9.80 -6.86 24.83
N SER A 290 10.30 -5.73 25.31
CA SER A 290 10.07 -5.22 26.66
C SER A 290 9.33 -3.88 26.63
N ALA A 291 8.74 -3.50 27.78
CA ALA A 291 8.12 -2.19 27.95
C ALA A 291 9.11 -1.03 27.72
N GLU A 292 10.37 -1.22 28.09
CA GLU A 292 11.44 -0.24 27.84
C GLU A 292 11.69 -0.07 26.34
N MET A 293 11.80 -1.17 25.59
CA MET A 293 11.97 -1.11 24.14
C MET A 293 10.79 -0.41 23.47
N MET A 294 9.56 -0.77 23.87
CA MET A 294 8.35 -0.12 23.33
C MET A 294 8.35 1.38 23.62
N LYS A 295 8.63 1.79 24.86
CA LYS A 295 8.68 3.21 25.24
C LYS A 295 9.74 4.00 24.47
N LYS A 296 10.88 3.37 24.15
CA LYS A 296 12.01 4.02 23.49
C LYS A 296 11.88 4.06 21.96
N HIS A 297 11.26 3.05 21.37
CA HIS A 297 11.31 2.83 19.91
C HIS A 297 9.96 2.92 19.19
N LEU A 298 8.85 3.06 19.91
CA LEU A 298 7.52 3.26 19.33
C LEU A 298 6.98 4.66 19.67
N PRO A 299 6.04 5.20 18.87
CA PRO A 299 5.38 6.46 19.19
C PRO A 299 4.50 6.31 20.44
N GLU A 300 4.27 7.42 21.14
CA GLU A 300 3.29 7.46 22.22
C GLU A 300 1.90 7.09 21.69
N ALA A 301 1.13 6.38 22.51
CA ALA A 301 -0.25 6.04 22.18
C ALA A 301 -1.09 7.33 22.07
N ALA A 302 -1.93 7.40 21.04
CA ALA A 302 -2.88 8.49 20.82
C ALA A 302 -4.06 8.45 21.80
#